data_AF-A0A2W2E8G6-F1
#
_entry.id   AF-A0A2W2E8G6-F1
#
_cell.length_a   1.000
_cell.length_b   1.000
_cell.length_c   1.000
_cell.angle_alpha   90.00
_cell.angle_beta   90.00
_cell.angle_gamma   90.00
#
_symmetry.space_group_name_H-M   'P 1'
#
loop_
_entity.id
_entity.type
_entity.pdbx_description
1 polymer ?
#
loop_
_entity_poly.entity_id
_entity_poly.type
_entity_poly.pdbx_seq_one_letter_code
_entity_poly.pdbx_strand_id
1 'polypeptide(L)'
;MPSTADNFTTGPDRWGYLKGARFVQPAEWDQYAQDVVGRQNIHMWPIVDALSLAANNDGLIRNFEPDEFYTGPLSDAMRNEDDEASWQLVYDRFSAVVLMKLMFKLVEAGLLATRGNGDSSDYRLTLPATERPSA
;
A
#
# COMPACT_ATOMS: atom_id res chain seq x y z
N MET A 1 5.90 -24.65 -7.90
CA MET A 1 6.22 -23.22 -8.00
C MET A 1 7.39 -22.95 -7.07
N PRO A 2 8.41 -22.18 -7.45
CA PRO A 2 9.47 -21.79 -6.52
C PRO A 2 8.83 -21.01 -5.35
N SER A 3 9.41 -21.11 -4.16
CA SER A 3 8.85 -20.44 -2.98
C SER A 3 8.86 -18.93 -3.21
N THR A 4 7.74 -18.24 -2.96
CA THR A 4 7.64 -16.77 -3.06
C THR A 4 8.64 -16.06 -2.13
N ALA A 5 9.10 -16.74 -1.08
CA ALA A 5 10.09 -16.22 -0.12
C ALA A 5 11.44 -15.89 -0.77
N ASP A 6 11.85 -16.61 -1.82
CA ASP A 6 13.14 -16.37 -2.49
C ASP A 6 13.19 -15.02 -3.24
N ASN A 7 12.03 -14.39 -3.45
CA ASN A 7 11.92 -13.11 -4.15
C ASN A 7 11.99 -11.90 -3.20
N PHE A 8 12.03 -12.08 -1.88
CA PHE A 8 12.11 -10.98 -0.93
C PHE A 8 13.53 -10.77 -0.41
N THR A 9 13.83 -9.54 -0.02
CA THR A 9 15.09 -9.18 0.65
C THR A 9 14.80 -8.23 1.81
N THR A 10 15.71 -8.23 2.79
CA THR A 10 15.67 -7.27 3.91
C THR A 10 16.84 -6.31 3.79
N GLY A 11 16.55 -5.01 3.69
CA GLY A 11 17.54 -3.94 3.63
C GLY A 11 18.27 -3.70 4.96
N PRO A 12 19.36 -2.91 4.95
CA PRO A 12 20.14 -2.59 6.15
C PRO A 12 19.35 -1.80 7.21
N ASP A 13 18.30 -1.08 6.80
CA ASP A 13 17.34 -0.35 7.65
C ASP A 13 16.13 -1.21 8.07
N ARG A 14 16.23 -2.52 7.84
CA ARG A 14 15.26 -3.58 8.21
C ARG A 14 13.95 -3.56 7.43
N TRP A 15 13.86 -2.86 6.30
CA TRP A 15 12.73 -3.02 5.38
C TRP A 15 12.78 -4.36 4.67
N GLY A 16 11.70 -5.15 4.75
CA GLY A 16 11.45 -6.29 3.88
C GLY A 16 10.68 -5.85 2.64
N TYR A 17 11.18 -6.17 1.45
CA TYR A 17 10.58 -5.79 0.17
C TYR A 17 10.94 -6.78 -0.95
N LEU A 18 10.16 -6.74 -2.03
CA LEU A 18 10.41 -7.53 -3.23
C LEU A 18 11.77 -7.15 -3.85
N LYS A 19 12.62 -8.12 -4.18
CA LYS A 19 13.93 -7.89 -4.81
C LYS A 19 13.77 -7.05 -6.08
N GLY A 20 14.59 -5.99 -6.17
CA GLY A 20 14.57 -5.04 -7.28
C GLY A 20 13.50 -3.95 -7.14
N ALA A 21 12.58 -4.03 -6.18
CA ALA A 21 11.69 -2.92 -5.89
C ALA A 21 12.50 -1.70 -5.43
N ARG A 22 12.04 -0.52 -5.84
CA ARG A 22 12.66 0.77 -5.53
C ARG A 22 11.72 1.59 -4.66
N PHE A 23 12.25 2.28 -3.66
CA PHE A 23 11.48 3.19 -2.84
C PHE A 23 11.11 4.45 -3.63
N VAL A 24 9.87 4.92 -3.48
CA VAL A 24 9.34 6.05 -4.25
C VAL A 24 8.56 7.02 -3.37
N GLN A 25 8.37 8.23 -3.88
CA GLN A 25 7.53 9.27 -3.28
C GLN A 25 6.08 9.13 -3.79
N PRO A 26 5.08 9.68 -3.07
CA PRO A 26 3.66 9.63 -3.46
C PRO A 26 3.41 10.07 -4.91
N ALA A 27 4.01 11.19 -5.33
CA ALA A 27 3.82 11.73 -6.68
C ALA A 27 4.28 10.78 -7.80
N GLU A 28 5.31 9.97 -7.56
CA GLU A 28 5.73 8.94 -8.52
C GLU A 28 4.87 7.69 -8.38
N TRP A 29 4.51 7.31 -7.16
CA TRP A 29 3.62 6.19 -6.90
C TRP A 29 2.29 6.31 -7.63
N ASP A 30 1.63 7.47 -7.54
CA ASP A 30 0.33 7.75 -8.14
C ASP A 30 0.32 7.56 -9.67
N GLN A 31 1.47 7.73 -10.31
CA GLN A 31 1.61 7.58 -11.76
C GLN A 31 1.62 6.11 -12.22
N TYR A 32 2.08 5.18 -11.38
CA TYR A 32 2.43 3.82 -11.83
C TYR A 32 1.78 2.71 -11.01
N ALA A 33 1.40 2.94 -9.75
CA ALA A 33 0.96 1.88 -8.86
C ALA A 33 -0.33 1.19 -9.33
N GLN A 34 -1.26 1.93 -9.93
CA GLN A 34 -2.49 1.37 -10.50
C GLN A 34 -2.22 0.49 -11.73
N ASP A 35 -1.20 0.80 -12.54
CA ASP A 35 -0.78 -0.02 -13.67
C ASP A 35 -0.22 -1.37 -13.22
N VAL A 36 0.56 -1.36 -12.13
CA VAL A 36 1.10 -2.60 -11.50
C VAL A 36 -0.03 -3.48 -10.97
N VAL A 37 -1.05 -2.89 -10.35
CA VAL A 37 -2.25 -3.61 -9.91
C VAL A 37 -3.05 -4.16 -11.10
N GLY A 38 -3.11 -3.38 -12.19
CA GLY A 38 -3.78 -3.72 -13.42
C GLY A 38 -5.30 -3.69 -13.34
N ARG A 39 -5.94 -3.66 -14.52
CA ARG A 39 -7.41 -3.51 -14.66
C ARG A 39 -8.22 -4.69 -14.13
N GLN A 40 -7.62 -5.85 -13.90
CA GLN A 40 -8.33 -7.01 -13.34
C GLN A 40 -8.48 -6.91 -11.81
N ASN A 41 -7.77 -6.00 -11.16
CA ASN A 41 -7.75 -5.83 -9.71
C ASN A 41 -8.22 -4.43 -9.28
N ILE A 42 -9.22 -3.85 -9.98
CA ILE A 42 -9.75 -2.50 -9.66
C ILE A 42 -10.18 -2.31 -8.19
N HIS A 43 -10.56 -3.40 -7.51
CA HIS A 43 -10.90 -3.39 -6.09
C HIS A 43 -9.72 -3.00 -5.17
N MET A 44 -8.48 -3.03 -5.69
CA MET A 44 -7.28 -2.60 -4.98
C MET A 44 -6.96 -1.11 -5.19
N TRP A 45 -7.56 -0.44 -6.19
CA TRP A 45 -7.25 0.97 -6.49
C TRP A 45 -7.50 1.90 -5.30
N PRO A 46 -8.63 1.80 -4.56
CA PRO A 46 -8.82 2.66 -3.40
C PRO A 46 -7.74 2.49 -2.33
N ILE A 47 -7.17 1.28 -2.19
CA ILE A 47 -6.10 1.02 -1.23
C ILE A 47 -4.79 1.63 -1.71
N VAL A 48 -4.49 1.54 -3.01
CA VAL A 48 -3.32 2.18 -3.62
C VAL A 48 -3.35 3.69 -3.40
N ASP A 49 -4.51 4.31 -3.63
CA ASP A 49 -4.72 5.75 -3.48
C ASP A 49 -4.63 6.14 -1.99
N ALA A 50 -5.28 5.39 -1.11
CA ALA A 50 -5.22 5.60 0.34
C ALA A 50 -3.80 5.50 0.91
N LEU A 51 -2.97 4.59 0.39
CA LEU A 51 -1.57 4.47 0.81
C LEU A 51 -0.74 5.68 0.39
N SER A 52 -1.03 6.27 -0.77
CA SER A 52 -0.41 7.51 -1.20
C SER A 52 -0.80 8.68 -0.28
N LEU A 53 -2.09 8.78 0.06
CA LEU A 53 -2.62 9.79 1.00
C LEU A 53 -2.04 9.65 2.41
N ALA A 54 -1.84 8.41 2.87
CA ALA A 54 -1.29 8.12 4.20
C ALA A 54 0.23 8.35 4.29
N ALA A 55 0.94 8.31 3.15
CA ALA A 55 2.38 8.43 3.11
C ALA A 55 2.83 9.89 3.22
N ASN A 56 3.97 10.09 3.90
CA ASN A 56 4.64 11.39 3.86
C ASN A 56 5.35 11.61 2.50
N ASN A 57 5.97 12.78 2.33
CA ASN A 57 6.69 13.16 1.10
C ASN A 57 7.81 12.17 0.67
N ASP A 58 8.33 11.35 1.58
CA ASP A 58 9.36 10.33 1.31
C ASP A 58 8.78 8.93 1.06
N GLY A 59 7.45 8.82 0.97
CA GLY A 59 6.71 7.57 0.79
C GLY A 59 6.59 6.73 2.05
N LEU A 60 6.84 7.28 3.24
CA LEU A 60 6.80 6.55 4.50
C LEU A 60 5.44 6.66 5.19
N ILE A 61 4.96 5.52 5.68
CA ILE A 61 3.80 5.40 6.57
C ILE A 61 4.33 4.79 7.88
N ARG A 62 4.30 5.57 8.96
CA ARG A 62 4.85 5.16 10.27
C ARG A 62 3.73 4.85 11.24
N ASN A 63 3.97 3.88 12.12
CA ASN A 63 2.99 3.46 13.13
C ASN A 63 1.63 3.17 12.49
N PHE A 64 1.61 2.30 11.48
CA PHE A 64 0.37 1.99 10.75
C PHE A 64 -0.62 1.30 11.69
N GLU A 65 -1.71 2.02 11.96
CA GLU A 65 -2.88 1.50 12.67
C GLU A 65 -4.00 1.21 11.66
N PRO A 66 -4.42 -0.06 11.50
CA PRO A 66 -5.39 -0.45 10.49
C PRO A 66 -6.74 0.26 10.59
N ASP A 67 -7.23 0.56 11.79
CA ASP A 67 -8.50 1.23 12.04
C ASP A 67 -8.45 2.71 11.66
N GLU A 68 -7.37 3.40 12.01
CA GLU A 68 -7.13 4.79 11.60
C GLU A 68 -6.95 4.89 10.08
N PHE A 69 -6.20 3.96 9.47
CA PHE A 69 -6.04 3.91 8.02
C PHE A 69 -7.38 3.69 7.30
N TYR A 70 -8.19 2.75 7.79
CA TYR A 70 -9.45 2.37 7.16
C TYR A 70 -10.51 3.47 7.27
N THR A 71 -10.60 4.13 8.43
CA THR A 71 -11.60 5.18 8.67
C THR A 71 -11.16 6.54 8.13
N GLY A 72 -9.86 6.82 8.02
CA GLY A 72 -9.31 8.05 7.45
C GLY A 72 -8.93 7.90 5.96
N PRO A 73 -7.64 7.68 5.61
CA PRO A 73 -7.15 7.66 4.23
C PRO A 73 -7.97 6.79 3.26
N LEU A 74 -8.42 5.62 3.68
CA LEU A 74 -9.22 4.76 2.81
C LEU A 74 -10.64 5.29 2.58
N SER A 75 -11.28 5.88 3.60
CA SER A 75 -12.53 6.60 3.40
C SER A 75 -12.32 7.76 2.45
N ASP A 76 -11.27 8.56 2.63
CA ASP A 76 -11.00 9.72 1.77
C ASP A 76 -10.73 9.31 0.32
N ALA A 77 -10.04 8.19 0.08
CA ALA A 77 -9.82 7.64 -1.25
C ALA A 77 -11.09 7.09 -1.92
N MET A 78 -12.09 6.65 -1.13
CA MET A 78 -13.35 6.10 -1.64
C MET A 78 -14.47 7.13 -1.72
N ARG A 79 -14.30 8.30 -1.10
CA ARG A 79 -15.32 9.35 -1.05
C ARG A 79 -15.56 9.92 -2.45
N ASN A 80 -16.82 10.17 -2.77
CA ASN A 80 -17.26 10.88 -3.95
C ASN A 80 -17.99 12.20 -3.58
N GLU A 81 -18.34 13.00 -4.58
CA GLU A 81 -18.95 14.32 -4.38
C GLU A 81 -20.38 14.29 -3.80
N ASP A 82 -21.07 13.15 -3.88
CA ASP A 82 -22.41 12.96 -3.37
C ASP A 82 -22.43 12.46 -1.91
N ASP A 83 -21.27 12.08 -1.36
CA ASP A 83 -21.18 11.59 0.01
C ASP A 83 -21.31 12.75 1.01
N GLU A 84 -22.01 12.50 2.12
CA GLU A 84 -22.12 13.46 3.21
C GLU A 84 -20.73 13.78 3.80
N ALA A 85 -20.54 15.01 4.31
CA ALA A 85 -19.28 15.42 4.91
C ALA A 85 -18.83 14.54 6.09
N SER A 86 -19.77 13.89 6.78
CA SER A 86 -19.51 12.95 7.88
C SER A 86 -19.36 11.49 7.45
N TRP A 87 -19.48 11.18 6.15
CA TRP A 87 -19.37 9.81 5.67
C TRP A 87 -17.96 9.26 5.86
N GLN A 88 -17.87 8.03 6.37
CA GLN A 88 -16.64 7.27 6.52
C GLN A 88 -16.95 5.78 6.46
N LEU A 89 -15.96 4.99 6.05
CA LEU A 89 -16.02 3.54 6.17
C LEU A 89 -16.02 3.13 7.64
N VAL A 90 -16.69 2.02 7.94
CA VAL A 90 -16.70 1.43 9.29
C VAL A 90 -15.67 0.32 9.37
N TYR A 91 -14.75 0.45 10.31
CA TYR A 91 -13.75 -0.58 10.57
C TYR A 91 -14.28 -1.62 11.56
N ASP A 92 -14.25 -2.88 11.16
CA ASP A 92 -14.61 -4.03 11.99
C ASP A 92 -13.61 -5.18 11.82
N ARG A 93 -13.86 -6.31 12.49
CA ARG A 93 -12.96 -7.48 12.42
C ARG A 93 -12.87 -8.09 11.03
N PHE A 94 -13.93 -8.02 10.23
CA PHE A 94 -13.90 -8.52 8.87
C PHE A 94 -13.06 -7.59 7.99
N SER A 95 -13.28 -6.28 8.08
CA SER A 95 -12.47 -5.25 7.41
C SER A 95 -10.99 -5.37 7.79
N ALA A 96 -10.67 -5.66 9.05
CA ALA A 96 -9.30 -5.91 9.52
C ALA A 96 -8.61 -7.04 8.74
N VAL A 97 -9.25 -8.22 8.68
CA VAL A 97 -8.69 -9.40 8.01
C VAL A 97 -8.56 -9.16 6.51
N VAL A 98 -9.54 -8.50 5.90
CA VAL A 98 -9.50 -8.14 4.49
C VAL A 98 -8.34 -7.18 4.22
N LEU A 99 -8.23 -6.09 4.98
CA LEU A 99 -7.17 -5.10 4.82
C LEU A 99 -5.79 -5.75 4.96
N MET A 100 -5.56 -6.56 6.00
CA MET A 100 -4.28 -7.28 6.17
C MET A 100 -3.93 -8.14 4.95
N LYS A 101 -4.90 -8.85 4.39
CA LYS A 101 -4.69 -9.68 3.19
C LYS A 101 -4.36 -8.83 1.96
N LEU A 102 -4.98 -7.68 1.80
CA LEU A 102 -4.73 -6.78 0.67
C LEU A 102 -3.35 -6.09 0.82
N MET A 103 -2.99 -5.66 2.04
CA MET A 103 -1.64 -5.15 2.35
C MET A 103 -0.55 -6.18 2.04
N PHE A 104 -0.76 -7.45 2.43
CA PHE A 104 0.17 -8.53 2.09
C PHE A 104 0.33 -8.73 0.57
N LYS A 105 -0.78 -8.69 -0.18
CA LYS A 105 -0.73 -8.75 -1.65
C LYS A 105 0.05 -7.59 -2.26
N LEU A 106 -0.05 -6.38 -1.71
CA LEU A 106 0.73 -5.22 -2.19
C LEU A 106 2.22 -5.39 -1.90
N VAL A 107 2.59 -5.99 -0.76
CA VAL A 107 3.98 -6.38 -0.48
C VAL A 107 4.46 -7.41 -1.53
N GLU A 108 3.67 -8.43 -1.84
CA GLU A 108 3.97 -9.41 -2.90
C GLU A 108 4.08 -8.82 -4.30
N ALA A 109 3.28 -7.80 -4.61
CA ALA A 109 3.35 -7.08 -5.87
C ALA A 109 4.57 -6.14 -5.98
N GLY A 110 5.36 -5.99 -4.90
CA GLY A 110 6.47 -5.03 -4.86
C GLY A 110 6.00 -3.58 -4.76
N LEU A 111 4.76 -3.38 -4.31
CA LEU A 111 4.17 -2.08 -4.05
C LEU A 111 4.43 -1.63 -2.61
N LEU A 112 4.61 -2.53 -1.65
CA LEU A 112 4.97 -2.12 -0.30
C LEU A 112 6.26 -2.78 0.18
N ALA A 113 7.10 -1.97 0.82
CA ALA A 113 8.05 -2.46 1.80
C ALA A 113 7.41 -2.43 3.20
N THR A 114 7.78 -3.38 4.05
CA THR A 114 7.27 -3.48 5.42
C THR A 114 8.38 -3.67 6.43
N ARG A 115 8.18 -3.16 7.65
CA ARG A 115 9.07 -3.35 8.79
C ARG A 115 8.26 -3.37 10.08
N GLY A 116 8.56 -4.30 10.98
CA GLY A 116 7.97 -4.31 12.32
C GLY A 116 8.45 -3.12 13.17
N ASN A 117 7.52 -2.51 13.91
CA ASN A 117 7.77 -1.35 14.78
C ASN A 117 7.06 -1.54 16.14
N GLY A 118 7.59 -2.45 16.95
CA GLY A 118 6.98 -2.83 18.24
C GLY A 118 5.66 -3.56 18.00
N ASP A 119 4.56 -2.95 18.48
CA ASP A 119 3.20 -3.49 18.34
C ASP A 119 2.51 -3.05 17.03
N SER A 120 3.19 -2.25 16.21
CA SER A 120 2.70 -1.74 14.92
C SER A 120 3.59 -2.18 13.75
N SER A 121 3.20 -1.82 12.54
CA SER A 121 4.03 -1.95 11.34
C SER A 121 4.32 -0.60 10.73
N ASP A 122 5.52 -0.43 10.17
CA ASP A 122 5.78 0.65 9.24
C ASP A 122 5.66 0.11 7.81
N TYR A 123 5.21 0.97 6.90
CA TYR A 123 5.20 0.71 5.46
C TYR A 123 5.96 1.79 4.71
N ARG A 124 6.45 1.42 3.52
CA ARG A 124 7.03 2.39 2.59
C ARG A 124 6.63 2.05 1.17
N LEU A 125 6.25 3.08 0.40
CA LEU A 125 5.87 2.96 -0.99
C LEU A 125 7.06 2.49 -1.84
N THR A 126 6.84 1.46 -2.66
CA THR A 126 7.82 0.94 -3.62
C THR A 126 7.22 0.70 -5.01
N LEU A 127 8.03 0.74 -6.06
CA LEU A 127 7.61 0.22 -7.36
C LEU A 127 8.50 -0.96 -7.75
N PRO A 128 7.96 -2.01 -8.39
CA PRO A 128 8.78 -3.14 -8.85
C PRO A 128 9.82 -2.68 -9.89
N ALA A 129 10.88 -3.47 -10.07
CA ALA A 129 11.97 -3.16 -11.00
C ALA A 129 11.54 -3.10 -12.48
N THR A 130 10.37 -3.65 -12.80
CA THR A 130 9.93 -3.93 -14.17
C THR A 130 8.80 -3.00 -14.59
N GLU A 131 9.02 -2.36 -15.75
CA GLU A 131 8.10 -1.55 -16.56
C GLU A 131 7.77 -0.14 -16.03
N ARG A 132 8.67 0.82 -16.34
CA ARG A 132 8.14 2.07 -16.89
C ARG A 132 7.36 1.68 -18.14
N PRO A 133 6.06 2.00 -18.25
CA PRO A 133 5.39 2.00 -19.53
C PRO A 133 6.25 2.84 -20.48
N SER A 134 6.47 2.34 -21.70
CA SER A 134 7.11 3.16 -22.74
C SER A 134 6.27 4.43 -22.90
N ALA A 135 6.93 5.59 -22.84
CA ALA A 135 6.30 6.88 -23.10
C ALA A 135 5.69 6.95 -24.50
#